data_AF-A0A843G6Y7-F1
#
_entry.id   AF-A0A843G6Y7-F1
#
_cell.length_a   1.000
_cell.length_b   1.000
_cell.length_c   1.000
_cell.angle_alpha   90.00
_cell.angle_beta   90.00
_cell.angle_gamma   90.00
#
_symmetry.space_group_name_H-M   'P 1'
#
loop_
_entity.id
_entity.type
_entity.pdbx_description
1 polymer ?
#
loop_
_entity_poly.entity_id
_entity_poly.type
_entity_poly.pdbx_seq_one_letter_code
_entity_poly.pdbx_strand_id
1 'polypeptide(L)'
;MSMLGSLGENLTNTMKKLAGMSVIDKKVVKEVVKDIQRALIQSDVNINLVLKLSKTIEERALNEEPPKGITPREHVITIIYEEMVNLLGSEAKELEINKKPFKILFLGLQGSGKTTTIGKLCKYLQRKGFSPAVVCTDTWRPAAYEQLKQLTEDMQIQLYGDPENKDALDLAEKGLKHFKNQK
;
A
#
# COMPACT_ATOMS: atom_id res chain seq x y z
N MET A 1 -13.68 3.20 11.82
CA MET A 1 -14.03 3.43 10.40
C MET A 1 -12.72 3.47 9.63
N SER A 2 -12.43 2.51 8.76
CA SER A 2 -11.15 2.48 8.04
C SER A 2 -11.10 3.67 7.05
N MET A 3 -9.92 4.23 6.83
CA MET A 3 -9.70 5.39 5.94
C MET A 3 -10.13 5.11 4.48
N LEU A 4 -10.24 3.83 4.10
CA LEU A 4 -10.75 3.37 2.81
C LEU A 4 -12.23 2.95 2.85
N GLY A 5 -12.86 2.92 4.02
CA GLY A 5 -14.25 2.46 4.17
C GLY A 5 -15.24 3.36 3.43
N SER A 6 -15.08 4.68 3.56
CA SER A 6 -15.91 5.65 2.83
C SER A 6 -15.67 5.61 1.32
N LEU A 7 -14.42 5.44 0.88
CA LEU A 7 -14.09 5.26 -0.54
C LEU A 7 -14.75 4.00 -1.10
N GLY A 8 -14.57 2.87 -0.40
CA GLY A 8 -15.14 1.58 -0.79
C GLY A 8 -16.67 1.63 -0.84
N GLU A 9 -17.30 2.27 0.12
CA GLU A 9 -18.75 2.46 0.16
C GLU A 9 -19.25 3.33 -0.99
N ASN A 10 -18.62 4.49 -1.23
CA ASN A 10 -18.97 5.39 -2.32
C ASN A 10 -18.82 4.72 -3.68
N LEU A 11 -17.70 4.04 -3.92
CA LEU A 11 -17.48 3.30 -5.16
C LEU A 11 -18.50 2.17 -5.32
N THR A 12 -18.75 1.39 -4.26
CA THR A 12 -19.76 0.33 -4.29
C THR A 12 -21.15 0.88 -4.64
N ASN A 13 -21.52 2.03 -4.07
CA ASN A 13 -22.79 2.68 -4.36
C ASN A 13 -22.87 3.18 -5.81
N THR A 14 -21.79 3.76 -6.34
CA THR A 14 -21.69 4.16 -7.75
C THR A 14 -21.82 2.96 -8.70
N MET A 15 -21.14 1.85 -8.39
CA MET A 15 -21.24 0.62 -9.18
C MET A 15 -22.63 -0.01 -9.11
N LYS A 16 -23.29 0.00 -7.95
CA LYS A 16 -24.69 -0.45 -7.80
C LYS A 16 -25.66 0.41 -8.61
N LYS A 17 -25.49 1.74 -8.60
CA LYS A 17 -26.30 2.64 -9.43
C LYS A 17 -26.16 2.30 -10.91
N LEU A 18 -24.93 2.16 -11.39
CA LEU A 18 -24.67 1.80 -12.79
C LEU A 18 -25.22 0.41 -13.13
N ALA A 19 -25.09 -0.57 -12.24
CA ALA A 19 -25.65 -1.90 -12.42
C ALA A 19 -27.19 -1.88 -12.51
N GLY A 20 -27.86 -0.97 -11.80
CA GLY A 20 -29.32 -0.81 -11.81
C GLY A 20 -29.87 -0.06 -13.01
N MET A 21 -29.04 0.56 -13.85
CA MET A 21 -29.49 1.30 -15.03
C MET A 21 -29.78 0.34 -16.20
N SER A 22 -30.90 0.60 -16.89
CA SER A 22 -31.34 -0.19 -18.05
C SER A 22 -30.66 0.25 -19.35
N VAL A 23 -30.29 1.53 -19.46
CA VAL A 23 -29.62 2.12 -20.63
C VAL A 23 -28.40 2.90 -20.14
N ILE A 24 -27.26 2.63 -20.77
CA ILE A 24 -25.99 3.34 -20.53
C ILE A 24 -25.79 4.28 -21.70
N ASP A 25 -26.05 5.57 -21.49
CA ASP A 25 -25.78 6.61 -22.47
C ASP A 25 -24.54 7.44 -22.07
N LYS A 26 -24.12 8.34 -22.95
CA LYS A 26 -22.97 9.23 -22.70
C LYS A 26 -23.14 10.11 -21.46
N LYS A 27 -24.37 10.44 -21.07
CA LYS A 27 -24.65 11.28 -19.90
C LYS A 27 -24.46 10.48 -18.62
N VAL A 28 -24.96 9.25 -18.59
CA VAL A 28 -24.79 8.28 -17.49
C VAL A 28 -23.31 8.01 -17.24
N VAL A 29 -22.53 7.73 -18.28
CA VAL A 29 -21.08 7.49 -18.15
C VAL A 29 -20.39 8.67 -17.49
N LYS A 30 -20.66 9.90 -17.97
CA LYS A 30 -20.08 11.11 -17.39
C LYS A 30 -20.48 11.36 -15.94
N GLU A 31 -21.73 11.05 -15.58
CA GLU A 31 -22.20 11.18 -14.20
C GLU A 31 -21.46 10.21 -13.27
N VAL A 32 -21.34 8.95 -13.69
CA VAL A 32 -20.62 7.91 -12.94
C VAL A 32 -19.15 8.27 -12.76
N VAL A 33 -18.47 8.72 -13.83
CA VAL A 33 -17.08 9.14 -13.73
C VAL A 33 -16.92 10.32 -12.77
N LYS A 34 -17.86 11.28 -12.78
CA LYS A 34 -17.83 12.42 -11.85
C LYS A 34 -18.02 11.98 -10.39
N ASP A 35 -18.85 10.97 -10.13
CA ASP A 35 -19.01 10.41 -8.79
C ASP A 35 -17.75 9.67 -8.31
N ILE A 36 -17.09 8.91 -9.20
CA ILE A 36 -15.79 8.28 -8.92
C ILE A 36 -14.72 9.34 -8.64
N GLN A 37 -14.66 10.41 -9.43
CA GLN A 37 -13.74 11.54 -9.23
C GLN A 37 -13.88 12.13 -7.84
N ARG A 38 -15.11 12.46 -7.44
CA ARG A 38 -15.39 13.03 -6.12
C ARG A 38 -14.95 12.09 -5.01
N ALA A 39 -15.28 10.80 -5.12
CA ALA A 39 -14.91 9.82 -4.11
C ALA A 39 -13.38 9.71 -3.95
N LEU A 40 -12.63 9.69 -5.05
CA LEU A 40 -11.17 9.62 -5.03
C LEU A 40 -10.53 10.90 -4.48
N ILE A 41 -11.02 12.08 -4.89
CA ILE A 41 -10.51 13.37 -4.39
C ILE A 41 -10.78 13.52 -2.89
N GLN A 42 -11.97 13.13 -2.42
CA GLN A 42 -12.32 13.12 -0.99
C GLN A 42 -11.47 12.15 -0.16
N SER A 43 -10.81 11.19 -0.82
CA SER A 43 -9.96 10.18 -0.20
C SER A 43 -8.47 10.50 -0.35
N ASP A 44 -8.12 11.77 -0.56
CA ASP A 44 -6.76 12.28 -0.69
C ASP A 44 -5.94 11.66 -1.84
N VAL A 45 -6.61 11.14 -2.88
CA VAL A 45 -5.93 10.68 -4.10
C VAL A 45 -5.46 11.88 -4.92
N ASN A 46 -4.25 11.81 -5.45
CA ASN A 46 -3.66 12.89 -6.24
C ASN A 46 -4.57 13.32 -7.41
N ILE A 47 -4.89 14.61 -7.50
CA ILE A 47 -5.83 15.16 -8.49
C ILE A 47 -5.40 14.83 -9.92
N ASN A 48 -4.11 14.89 -10.24
CA ASN A 48 -3.62 14.57 -11.60
C ASN A 48 -3.87 13.10 -11.96
N LEU A 49 -3.72 12.19 -10.99
CA LEU A 49 -4.04 10.76 -11.18
C LEU A 49 -5.55 10.58 -11.39
N VAL A 50 -6.38 11.24 -10.59
CA VAL A 50 -7.85 11.16 -10.71
C VAL A 50 -8.31 11.68 -12.07
N LEU A 51 -7.80 12.83 -12.52
CA LEU A 51 -8.14 13.40 -13.82
C LEU A 51 -7.72 12.48 -14.98
N LYS A 52 -6.51 11.90 -14.89
CA LYS A 52 -6.03 10.94 -15.88
C LYS A 52 -6.92 9.70 -15.93
N LEU A 53 -7.17 9.07 -14.78
CA LEU A 53 -8.04 7.90 -14.65
C LEU A 53 -9.42 8.14 -15.26
N SER A 54 -10.02 9.28 -14.92
CA SER A 54 -11.35 9.65 -15.38
C SER A 54 -11.43 9.81 -16.89
N LYS A 55 -10.43 10.48 -17.47
CA LYS A 55 -10.35 10.66 -18.92
C LYS A 55 -10.23 9.32 -19.63
N THR A 56 -9.38 8.41 -19.11
CA THR A 56 -9.23 7.07 -19.65
C THR A 56 -10.52 6.28 -19.56
N ILE A 57 -11.22 6.30 -18.41
CA ILE A 57 -12.52 5.63 -18.27
C ILE A 57 -13.55 6.20 -19.25
N GLU A 58 -13.69 7.52 -19.36
CA GLU A 58 -14.64 8.14 -20.31
C GLU A 58 -14.32 7.78 -21.76
N GLU A 59 -13.05 7.82 -22.15
CA GLU A 59 -12.61 7.52 -23.50
C GLU A 59 -12.89 6.06 -23.87
N ARG A 60 -12.51 5.12 -22.99
CA ARG A 60 -12.75 3.70 -23.18
C ARG A 60 -14.25 3.39 -23.22
N ALA A 61 -15.01 3.90 -22.24
CA ALA A 61 -16.45 3.62 -22.13
C ALA A 61 -17.29 4.18 -23.29
N LEU A 62 -16.82 5.22 -23.99
CA LEU A 62 -17.54 5.83 -25.11
C LEU A 62 -17.12 5.31 -26.48
N ASN A 63 -15.90 4.79 -26.61
CA ASN A 63 -15.31 4.43 -27.90
C ASN A 63 -15.04 2.93 -28.06
N GLU A 64 -14.94 2.16 -26.97
CA GLU A 64 -14.78 0.70 -27.04
C GLU A 64 -16.13 0.02 -27.30
N GLU A 65 -16.15 -0.91 -28.25
CA GLU A 65 -17.30 -1.78 -28.46
C GLU A 65 -17.28 -2.94 -27.46
N PRO A 66 -18.42 -3.26 -26.82
CA PRO A 66 -18.51 -4.39 -25.92
C PRO A 66 -18.11 -5.70 -26.63
N PRO A 67 -17.29 -6.55 -25.97
CA PRO A 67 -17.01 -7.90 -26.49
C PRO A 67 -18.30 -8.69 -26.73
N LYS A 68 -18.27 -9.63 -27.66
CA LYS A 68 -19.42 -10.49 -27.97
C LYS A 68 -19.93 -11.18 -26.70
N GLY A 69 -21.22 -11.01 -26.40
CA GLY A 69 -21.88 -11.61 -25.25
C GLY A 69 -21.78 -10.80 -23.95
N ILE A 70 -21.12 -9.63 -23.96
CA ILE A 70 -21.08 -8.70 -22.83
C ILE A 70 -22.01 -7.52 -23.12
N THR A 71 -22.86 -7.17 -22.15
CA THR A 71 -23.74 -6.00 -22.29
C THR A 71 -22.93 -4.70 -22.19
N PRO A 72 -23.35 -3.59 -22.84
CA PRO A 72 -22.67 -2.29 -22.70
C PRO A 72 -22.44 -1.87 -21.24
N ARG A 73 -23.40 -2.20 -20.37
CA ARG A 73 -23.32 -1.98 -18.92
C ARG A 73 -22.18 -2.76 -18.27
N GLU A 74 -22.10 -4.07 -18.51
CA GLU A 74 -21.02 -4.91 -17.97
C GLU A 74 -19.66 -4.49 -18.53
N HIS A 75 -19.60 -4.05 -19.78
CA HIS A 75 -18.38 -3.55 -20.38
C HIS A 75 -17.87 -2.28 -19.67
N VAL A 76 -18.74 -1.31 -19.41
CA VAL A 76 -18.38 -0.10 -18.64
C VAL A 76 -17.95 -0.43 -17.21
N ILE A 77 -18.63 -1.38 -16.54
CA ILE A 77 -18.21 -1.89 -15.22
C ILE A 77 -16.79 -2.45 -15.28
N THR A 78 -16.51 -3.24 -16.31
CA THR A 78 -15.22 -3.90 -16.52
C THR A 78 -14.12 -2.87 -16.75
N ILE A 79 -14.36 -1.86 -17.60
CA ILE A 79 -13.43 -0.74 -17.84
C ILE A 79 -13.10 -0.03 -16.54
N ILE A 80 -14.12 0.34 -15.73
CA ILE A 80 -13.89 1.01 -14.43
C ILE A 80 -13.03 0.15 -13.53
N TYR A 81 -13.34 -1.15 -13.42
CA TYR A 81 -12.58 -2.09 -12.61
C TYR A 81 -11.12 -2.21 -13.06
N GLU A 82 -10.88 -2.40 -14.36
CA GLU A 82 -9.53 -2.51 -14.93
C GLU A 82 -8.71 -1.25 -14.68
N GLU A 83 -9.29 -0.07 -14.91
CA GLU A 83 -8.60 1.20 -14.69
C GLU A 83 -8.27 1.43 -13.20
N MET A 84 -9.15 1.00 -12.30
CA MET A 84 -8.88 0.98 -10.87
C MET A 84 -7.74 0.03 -10.49
N VAL A 85 -7.69 -1.17 -11.09
CA VAL A 85 -6.59 -2.13 -10.87
C VAL A 85 -5.28 -1.55 -11.40
N ASN A 86 -5.29 -0.97 -12.59
CA ASN A 86 -4.13 -0.33 -13.23
C ASN A 86 -3.58 0.83 -12.37
N LEU A 87 -4.45 1.57 -11.69
CA LEU A 87 -4.04 2.62 -10.76
C LEU A 87 -3.26 2.09 -9.54
N LEU A 88 -3.66 0.92 -9.00
CA LEU A 88 -3.05 0.32 -7.81
C LEU A 88 -1.76 -0.47 -8.13
N GLY A 89 -1.58 -0.87 -9.38
CA GLY A 89 -0.52 -1.77 -9.84
C GLY A 89 -1.12 -3.13 -10.22
N SER A 90 -0.87 -3.54 -11.46
CA SER A 90 -1.48 -4.73 -12.07
C SER A 90 -1.08 -6.04 -11.41
N GLU A 91 0.08 -6.11 -10.77
CA GLU A 91 0.62 -7.33 -10.17
C GLU A 91 1.18 -7.09 -8.77
N ALA A 92 0.88 -8.02 -7.86
CA ALA A 92 1.48 -8.06 -6.54
C ALA A 92 2.93 -8.54 -6.66
N LYS A 93 3.89 -7.69 -6.28
CA LYS A 93 5.30 -8.09 -6.19
C LYS A 93 5.62 -8.64 -4.81
N GLU A 94 6.20 -9.84 -4.77
CA GLU A 94 6.75 -10.41 -3.55
C GLU A 94 8.11 -9.82 -3.21
N LEU A 95 8.46 -9.86 -1.92
CA LEU A 95 9.80 -9.50 -1.46
C LEU A 95 10.76 -10.67 -1.75
N GLU A 96 11.61 -10.49 -2.76
CA GLU A 96 12.64 -11.47 -3.14
C GLU A 96 13.88 -11.37 -2.25
N ILE A 97 14.07 -12.37 -1.38
CA ILE A 97 15.24 -12.48 -0.50
C ILE A 97 16.27 -13.39 -1.16
N ASN A 98 17.21 -12.80 -1.90
CA ASN A 98 18.19 -13.51 -2.74
C ASN A 98 19.62 -13.56 -2.15
N LYS A 99 19.86 -12.94 -0.99
CA LYS A 99 21.17 -12.89 -0.34
C LYS A 99 21.03 -13.05 1.17
N LYS A 100 22.04 -13.63 1.82
CA LYS A 100 22.12 -13.70 3.29
C LYS A 100 23.42 -13.05 3.78
N PRO A 101 23.38 -12.03 4.68
CA PRO A 101 22.17 -11.36 5.16
C PRO A 101 21.54 -10.46 4.08
N PHE A 102 20.20 -10.46 4.01
CA PHE A 102 19.42 -9.49 3.25
C PHE A 102 19.13 -8.28 4.13
N LYS A 103 19.40 -7.07 3.63
CA LYS A 103 19.35 -5.84 4.43
C LYS A 103 18.20 -4.96 3.94
N ILE A 104 17.34 -4.54 4.86
CA ILE A 104 16.22 -3.64 4.59
C ILE A 104 16.37 -2.39 5.45
N LEU A 105 16.42 -1.23 4.81
CA LEU A 105 16.46 0.06 5.48
C LEU A 105 15.06 0.69 5.46
N PHE A 106 14.54 1.04 6.63
CA PHE A 106 13.26 1.72 6.77
C PHE A 106 13.45 3.23 6.85
N LEU A 107 12.96 3.96 5.85
CA LEU A 107 12.98 5.42 5.78
C LEU A 107 11.57 5.96 5.61
N GLY A 108 11.36 7.24 5.95
CA GLY A 108 10.06 7.91 5.79
C GLY A 108 9.80 8.95 6.88
N LEU A 109 8.69 9.67 6.75
CA LEU A 109 8.30 10.76 7.63
C LEU A 109 8.07 10.30 9.09
N GLN A 110 8.25 11.20 10.05
CA GLN A 110 7.89 10.93 11.44
C GLN A 110 6.39 10.62 11.55
N GLY A 111 6.03 9.60 12.32
CA GLY A 111 4.62 9.19 12.46
C GLY A 111 4.08 8.32 11.32
N SER A 112 4.84 8.03 10.26
CA SER A 112 4.39 7.16 9.15
C SER A 112 4.27 5.67 9.49
N GLY A 113 4.45 5.29 10.75
CA GLY A 113 4.32 3.90 11.22
C GLY A 113 5.56 3.01 11.03
N LYS A 114 6.75 3.57 10.71
CA LYS A 114 8.00 2.79 10.47
C LYS A 114 8.28 1.73 11.53
N THR A 115 8.33 2.12 12.81
CA THR A 115 8.61 1.22 13.94
C THR A 115 7.61 0.07 14.02
N THR A 116 6.32 0.36 13.85
CA THR A 116 5.25 -0.65 13.83
C THR A 116 5.38 -1.57 12.60
N THR A 117 5.71 -1.02 11.43
CA THR A 117 5.90 -1.79 10.20
C THR A 117 7.12 -2.71 10.28
N ILE A 118 8.20 -2.29 10.94
CA ILE A 118 9.37 -3.15 11.21
C ILE A 118 8.94 -4.41 11.97
N GLY A 119 8.22 -4.26 13.08
CA GLY A 119 7.72 -5.41 13.85
C GLY A 119 6.79 -6.32 13.04
N LYS A 120 5.84 -5.74 12.29
CA LYS A 120 4.93 -6.49 11.41
C LYS A 120 5.69 -7.25 10.32
N LEU A 121 6.67 -6.62 9.67
CA LEU A 121 7.48 -7.26 8.63
C LEU A 121 8.30 -8.39 9.21
N CYS A 122 8.92 -8.22 10.37
CA CYS A 122 9.68 -9.29 11.00
C CYS A 122 8.78 -10.49 11.33
N LYS A 123 7.59 -10.27 11.90
CA LYS A 123 6.61 -11.36 12.13
C LYS A 123 6.21 -12.07 10.84
N TYR A 124 5.98 -11.31 9.77
CA TYR A 124 5.65 -11.85 8.46
C TYR A 124 6.79 -12.72 7.89
N LEU A 125 8.04 -12.25 7.98
CA LEU A 125 9.22 -12.97 7.53
C LEU A 125 9.48 -14.24 8.36
N GLN A 126 9.30 -14.18 9.67
CA GLN A 126 9.39 -15.34 10.56
C GLN A 126 8.39 -16.42 10.17
N ARG A 127 7.13 -16.05 9.87
CA ARG A 127 6.11 -16.97 9.35
C ARG A 127 6.48 -17.59 7.99
N LYS A 128 7.26 -16.89 7.17
CA LYS A 128 7.82 -17.41 5.92
C LYS A 128 9.11 -18.24 6.12
N GLY A 129 9.54 -18.49 7.36
CA GLY A 129 10.71 -19.31 7.68
C GLY A 129 12.05 -18.58 7.65
N PHE A 130 12.05 -17.24 7.62
CA PHE A 130 13.27 -16.44 7.74
C PHE A 130 13.59 -16.11 9.20
N SER A 131 14.85 -15.75 9.47
CA SER A 131 15.34 -15.32 10.79
C SER A 131 15.63 -13.82 10.77
N PRO A 132 14.62 -12.94 10.89
CA PRO A 132 14.82 -11.50 10.88
C PRO A 132 15.46 -11.03 12.18
N ALA A 133 16.29 -9.98 12.07
CA ALA A 133 16.87 -9.25 13.18
C ALA A 133 16.76 -7.74 12.91
N VAL A 134 16.69 -6.94 13.97
CA VAL A 134 16.49 -5.49 13.89
C VAL A 134 17.70 -4.76 14.44
N VAL A 135 18.12 -3.72 13.73
CA VAL A 135 19.11 -2.75 14.21
C VAL A 135 18.40 -1.41 14.41
N CYS A 136 18.34 -0.92 15.64
CA CYS A 136 17.81 0.41 15.94
C CYS A 136 18.87 1.46 15.65
N THR A 137 18.61 2.32 14.68
CA THR A 137 19.47 3.46 14.30
C THR A 137 18.78 4.80 14.51
N ASP A 138 17.67 4.82 15.27
CA ASP A 138 16.91 6.03 15.58
C ASP A 138 17.44 6.65 16.87
N THR A 139 18.43 7.53 16.72
CA THR A 139 19.15 8.17 17.84
C THR A 139 18.50 9.47 18.31
N TRP A 140 17.41 9.90 17.66
CA TRP A 140 16.78 11.20 17.91
C TRP A 140 15.52 11.11 18.76
N ARG A 141 14.74 10.02 18.62
CA ARG A 141 13.52 9.81 19.40
C ARG A 141 13.85 9.10 20.74
N PRO A 142 13.57 9.72 21.91
CA PRO A 142 13.99 9.19 23.22
C PRO A 142 13.56 7.76 23.55
N ALA A 143 12.42 7.30 23.00
CA ALA A 143 11.86 5.97 23.28
C ALA A 143 11.91 5.02 22.07
N ALA A 144 12.65 5.36 21.00
CA ALA A 144 12.63 4.53 19.79
C ALA A 144 13.18 3.12 20.02
N TYR A 145 14.27 3.00 20.79
CA TYR A 145 14.84 1.70 21.16
C TYR A 145 13.87 0.88 22.00
N GLU A 146 13.34 1.46 23.10
CA GLU A 146 12.38 0.76 23.98
C GLU A 146 11.10 0.36 23.24
N GLN A 147 10.60 1.20 22.33
CA GLN A 147 9.46 0.87 21.49
C GLN A 147 9.75 -0.33 20.58
N LEU A 148 10.93 -0.37 19.95
CA LEU A 148 11.34 -1.53 19.15
C LEU A 148 11.51 -2.77 20.02
N LYS A 149 12.12 -2.63 21.20
CA LYS A 149 12.33 -3.72 22.15
C LYS A 149 11.02 -4.38 22.55
N GLN A 150 10.03 -3.59 22.98
CA GLN A 150 8.70 -4.08 23.32
C GLN A 150 8.03 -4.82 22.15
N LEU A 151 8.15 -4.30 20.93
CA LEU A 151 7.61 -4.98 19.76
C LEU A 151 8.34 -6.31 19.49
N THR A 152 9.66 -6.34 19.59
CA THR A 152 10.47 -7.51 19.20
C THR A 152 10.51 -8.61 20.24
N GLU A 153 10.40 -8.27 21.53
CA GLU A 153 10.56 -9.19 22.66
C GLU A 153 9.51 -10.31 22.66
N ASP A 154 8.22 -9.97 22.53
CA ASP A 154 7.11 -10.94 22.43
C ASP A 154 7.24 -11.88 21.22
N MET A 155 7.96 -11.43 20.18
CA MET A 155 8.14 -12.16 18.93
C MET A 155 9.48 -12.91 18.87
N GLN A 156 10.29 -12.83 19.93
CA GLN A 156 11.64 -13.39 20.02
C GLN A 156 12.54 -12.96 18.85
N ILE A 157 12.34 -11.72 18.36
CA ILE A 157 13.17 -11.12 17.32
C ILE A 157 14.36 -10.46 18.01
N GLN A 158 15.56 -10.71 17.49
CA GLN A 158 16.76 -10.09 18.01
C GLN A 158 16.80 -8.61 17.67
N LEU A 159 17.17 -7.78 18.65
CA LEU A 159 17.32 -6.33 18.52
C LEU A 159 18.73 -5.93 18.92
N TYR A 160 19.39 -5.14 18.07
CA TYR A 160 20.63 -4.45 18.38
C TYR A 160 20.39 -2.94 18.42
N GLY A 161 20.95 -2.26 19.42
CA GLY A 161 20.93 -0.81 19.53
C GLY A 161 21.51 -0.37 20.87
N ASP A 162 21.83 0.91 20.97
CA ASP A 162 22.33 1.54 22.20
C ASP A 162 21.65 2.91 22.35
N PRO A 163 20.76 3.09 23.35
CA PRO A 163 20.06 4.36 23.60
C PRO A 163 20.99 5.55 23.89
N GLU A 164 22.20 5.30 24.40
CA GLU A 164 23.17 6.36 24.74
C GLU A 164 24.04 6.75 23.52
N ASN A 165 24.08 5.89 22.50
CA ASN A 165 24.85 6.13 21.29
C ASN A 165 24.09 7.04 20.32
N LYS A 166 24.63 8.25 20.09
CA LYS A 166 24.03 9.25 19.21
C LYS A 166 24.42 9.10 17.74
N ASP A 167 25.37 8.22 17.41
CA ASP A 167 25.84 7.97 16.05
C ASP A 167 25.08 6.80 15.39
N ALA A 168 24.17 7.15 14.49
CA ALA A 168 23.36 6.19 13.76
C ALA A 168 24.17 5.31 12.78
N LEU A 169 25.28 5.83 12.24
CA LEU A 169 26.14 5.07 11.33
C LEU A 169 26.93 4.02 12.11
N ASP A 170 27.50 4.40 13.24
CA ASP A 170 28.20 3.48 14.14
C ASP A 170 27.26 2.34 14.62
N LEU A 171 26.03 2.66 15.01
CA LEU A 171 25.01 1.68 15.36
C LEU A 171 24.68 0.72 14.21
N ALA A 172 24.52 1.25 12.99
CA ALA A 172 24.25 0.44 11.81
C ALA A 172 25.39 -0.52 11.50
N GLU A 173 26.64 -0.05 11.52
CA GLU A 173 27.82 -0.86 11.22
C GLU A 173 28.03 -1.96 12.26
N LYS A 174 27.99 -1.62 13.55
CA LYS A 174 28.15 -2.58 14.64
C LYS A 174 27.01 -3.59 14.67
N GLY A 175 25.77 -3.16 14.48
CA GLY A 175 24.61 -4.05 14.44
C GLY A 175 24.64 -5.02 13.27
N LEU A 176 25.01 -4.54 12.08
CA LEU A 176 25.20 -5.42 10.92
C LEU A 176 26.34 -6.42 11.15
N LYS A 177 27.44 -6.01 11.79
CA LYS A 177 28.55 -6.91 12.14
C LYS A 177 28.13 -7.94 13.20
N HIS A 178 27.34 -7.53 14.19
CA HIS A 178 26.80 -8.38 15.24
C HIS A 178 25.95 -9.53 14.66
N PHE A 179 25.05 -9.22 13.72
CA PHE A 179 24.18 -10.24 13.10
C PHE A 179 24.81 -11.01 11.94
N LYS A 180 25.84 -10.47 11.28
CA LYS A 180 26.55 -11.18 10.19
C LYS A 180 27.19 -12.49 10.67
N ASN A 181 27.57 -12.55 11.94
CA ASN A 181 28.25 -13.70 12.53
C ASN A 181 27.30 -14.70 13.21
N GLN A 182 26.00 -14.40 13.26
CA GLN A 182 24.99 -15.30 13.78
C GLN A 182 24.44 -16.14 12.62
N LYS A 183 24.48 -17.47 12.76
CA LYS A 183 23.99 -18.43 11.76
C LYS A 183 22.47 -18.50 11.75
#